data_AF-A0A1A8I905-F1
#
_entry.id   AF-A0A1A8I905-F1
#
_cell.length_a   1.000
_cell.length_b   1.000
_cell.length_c   1.000
_cell.angle_alpha   90.00
_cell.angle_beta   90.00
_cell.angle_gamma   90.00
#
_symmetry.space_group_name_H-M   'P 1'
#
loop_
_entity.id
_entity.type
_entity.pdbx_description
1 polymer ?
#
loop_
_entity_poly.entity_id
_entity_poly.type
_entity_poly.pdbx_seq_one_letter_code
_entity_poly.pdbx_strand_id
1 'polypeptide(L)'
;DSFSFQHSTRLHGNPWKCDCHLWYLHDWLLQNSQNVEMLHSVVCESPAYLRQRPVVSVDRDQLLCHLSKEDAADLSSCTLQTSNHTV
;
A
#
# COMPACT_ATOMS: atom_id res chain seq x y z
N ASP A 1 -18.11 29.28 23.16
CA ASP A 1 -17.16 28.97 22.08
C ASP A 1 -16.84 27.49 22.00
N SER A 2 -17.17 26.86 20.87
CA SER A 2 -16.72 25.50 20.59
C SER A 2 -15.34 25.60 19.93
N PHE A 3 -14.28 25.58 20.73
CA PHE A 3 -12.92 25.46 20.22
C PHE A 3 -12.74 24.04 19.69
N SER A 4 -13.03 23.83 18.40
CA SER A 4 -12.64 22.60 17.71
C SER A 4 -11.12 22.57 17.58
N PHE A 5 -10.47 21.68 18.33
CA PHE A 5 -9.07 21.35 18.11
C PHE A 5 -8.95 20.61 16.78
N GLN A 6 -8.61 21.33 15.71
CA GLN A 6 -8.31 20.69 14.44
C GLN A 6 -6.91 20.11 14.51
N HIS A 7 -6.80 18.78 14.55
CA HIS A 7 -5.53 18.06 14.51
C HIS A 7 -5.15 17.79 13.05
N SER A 8 -4.00 18.29 12.61
CA SER A 8 -3.46 18.04 11.26
C SER A 8 -2.28 17.06 11.34
N THR A 9 -2.21 16.13 10.39
CA THR A 9 -1.14 15.14 10.26
C THR A 9 -0.34 15.43 9.00
N ARG A 10 0.98 15.49 9.13
CA ARG A 10 1.90 15.71 8.01
C ARG A 10 2.54 14.39 7.56
N LEU A 11 2.26 13.99 6.33
CA LEU A 11 2.75 12.71 5.76
C LEU A 11 3.51 12.86 4.44
N HIS A 12 3.51 14.06 3.83
CA HIS A 12 4.28 14.32 2.61
C HIS A 12 5.79 14.36 2.87
N GLY A 13 6.58 14.04 1.85
CA GLY A 13 8.05 14.00 1.93
C GLY A 13 8.63 12.71 2.50
N ASN A 14 7.79 11.74 2.88
CA ASN A 14 8.25 10.40 3.25
C ASN A 14 8.40 9.51 2.00
N PRO A 15 9.40 8.61 1.96
CA PRO A 15 9.64 7.71 0.84
C PRO A 15 8.66 6.52 0.87
N TRP A 16 7.38 6.76 0.65
CA TRP A 16 6.34 5.74 0.79
C TRP A 16 6.57 4.57 -0.17
N LYS A 17 6.62 3.36 0.38
CA LYS A 17 6.63 2.12 -0.38
C LYS A 17 5.20 1.61 -0.51
N CYS A 18 4.62 1.80 -1.68
CA CYS A 18 3.26 1.40 -2.03
C CYS A 18 3.20 -0.08 -2.42
N ASP A 19 3.43 -0.94 -1.43
CA ASP A 19 3.25 -2.39 -1.50
C ASP A 19 2.10 -2.84 -0.58
N CYS A 20 1.92 -4.16 -0.42
CA CYS A 20 0.82 -4.70 0.40
C CYS A 20 0.87 -4.27 1.87
N HIS A 21 2.03 -3.90 2.40
CA HIS A 21 2.15 -3.44 3.78
C HIS A 21 1.60 -2.02 3.97
N LEU A 22 1.36 -1.27 2.90
CA LEU A 22 0.85 0.10 2.95
C LEU A 22 -0.69 0.18 3.04
N TRP A 23 -1.42 -0.95 3.01
CA TRP A 23 -2.88 -0.97 3.04
C TRP A 23 -3.47 -0.18 4.21
N TYR A 24 -2.91 -0.34 5.41
CA TYR A 24 -3.44 0.36 6.59
C TYR A 24 -3.38 1.87 6.43
N LEU A 25 -2.27 2.39 5.88
CA LEU A 25 -2.07 3.82 5.71
C LEU A 25 -2.92 4.34 4.57
N HIS A 26 -2.97 3.60 3.46
CA HIS A 26 -3.84 3.91 2.35
C HIS A 26 -5.30 4.09 2.81
N ASP A 27 -5.83 3.11 3.53
CA ASP A 27 -7.21 3.14 4.02
C ASP A 27 -7.42 4.25 5.06
N TRP A 28 -6.42 4.51 5.90
CA TRP A 28 -6.46 5.62 6.86
C TRP A 28 -6.48 6.99 6.17
N LEU A 29 -5.68 7.19 5.13
CA LEU A 29 -5.62 8.43 4.34
C LEU A 29 -6.96 8.72 3.66
N LEU A 30 -7.62 7.70 3.12
CA LEU A 30 -8.94 7.85 2.52
C LEU A 30 -9.98 8.30 3.56
N GLN A 31 -9.95 7.72 4.76
CA GLN A 31 -10.88 8.06 5.85
C GLN A 31 -10.60 9.42 6.50
N ASN A 32 -9.35 9.86 6.52
CA ASN A 32 -8.90 11.04 7.26
C ASN A 32 -8.39 12.17 6.36
N SER A 33 -8.77 12.18 5.08
CA SER A 33 -8.29 13.13 4.06
C SER A 33 -8.33 14.61 4.48
N GLN A 34 -9.35 15.01 5.26
CA GLN A 34 -9.54 16.39 5.74
C GLN A 34 -8.52 16.81 6.81
N ASN A 35 -7.87 15.85 7.47
CA ASN A 35 -6.93 16.07 8.57
C ASN A 35 -5.47 15.90 8.11
N VAL A 36 -5.22 15.70 6.81
CA VAL A 36 -3.88 15.47 6.28
C VAL A 36 -3.39 16.68 5.52
N GLU A 37 -2.24 17.22 5.93
CA GLU A 37 -1.59 18.31 5.23
C GLU A 37 -1.08 17.84 3.87
N MET A 38 -1.33 18.63 2.83
CA MET A 38 -0.84 18.39 1.47
C MET A 38 -1.08 16.93 1.02
N LEU A 39 -2.31 16.42 1.17
CA LEU A 39 -2.67 15.04 0.85
C LEU A 39 -2.18 14.58 -0.53
N HIS A 40 -2.24 15.47 -1.54
CA HIS A 40 -1.76 15.21 -2.90
C HIS A 40 -0.24 14.99 -3.01
N SER A 41 0.54 15.52 -2.05
CA SER A 41 1.99 15.37 -1.96
C SER A 41 2.42 14.15 -1.14
N VAL A 42 1.46 13.41 -0.57
CA VAL A 42 1.69 12.08 0.00
C VAL A 42 1.76 11.09 -1.17
N VAL A 43 2.94 10.94 -1.76
CA VAL A 43 3.17 10.17 -2.98
C VAL A 43 4.02 8.92 -2.75
N CYS A 44 3.83 7.91 -3.58
CA CYS A 44 4.68 6.72 -3.59
C CYS A 44 6.08 7.06 -4.13
N GLU A 45 7.12 6.64 -3.42
CA GLU A 45 8.51 6.66 -3.91
C GLU A 45 8.90 5.32 -4.55
N SER A 46 8.29 4.24 -4.09
CA SER A 46 8.42 2.90 -4.66
C SER A 46 7.08 2.16 -4.58
N PRO A 47 6.84 1.11 -5.38
CA PRO A 47 7.68 0.60 -6.48
C PRO A 47 7.70 1.54 -7.69
N ALA A 48 8.62 1.31 -8.64
CA ALA A 48 8.86 2.20 -9.77
C ALA A 48 7.61 2.49 -10.62
N TYR A 49 6.70 1.51 -10.77
CA TYR A 49 5.47 1.68 -11.54
C TYR A 49 4.40 2.55 -10.84
N LEU A 50 4.52 2.76 -9.53
CA LEU A 50 3.66 3.67 -8.76
C LEU A 50 4.35 4.98 -8.40
N ARG A 51 5.62 5.17 -8.78
CA ARG A 51 6.42 6.32 -8.36
C ARG A 51 5.73 7.65 -8.72
N GLN A 52 5.74 8.58 -7.77
CA GLN A 52 5.07 9.89 -7.82
C GLN A 52 3.53 9.85 -7.93
N ARG A 53 2.88 8.68 -7.85
CA ARG A 53 1.42 8.64 -7.69
C ARG A 53 1.03 9.00 -6.25
N PRO A 54 0.02 9.85 -6.03
CA PRO A 54 -0.56 10.06 -4.71
C PRO A 54 -1.06 8.74 -4.12
N VAL A 55 -0.77 8.46 -2.85
CA VAL A 55 -1.16 7.21 -2.20
C VAL A 55 -2.66 6.99 -2.29
N VAL A 56 -3.47 8.04 -2.08
CA VAL A 56 -4.95 7.99 -2.18
C VAL A 56 -5.50 7.72 -3.59
N SER A 57 -4.66 7.77 -4.63
CA SER A 57 -5.04 7.51 -6.03
C SER A 57 -4.64 6.12 -6.51
N VAL A 58 -3.91 5.36 -5.69
CA VAL A 58 -3.49 3.99 -6.01
C VAL A 58 -4.64 3.06 -5.66
N ASP A 59 -5.09 2.23 -6.60
CA ASP A 59 -6.09 1.22 -6.28
C ASP A 59 -5.50 0.22 -5.27
N ARG A 60 -6.29 -0.19 -4.28
CA ARG A 60 -5.82 -1.11 -3.23
C ARG A 60 -5.24 -2.42 -3.81
N ASP A 61 -5.78 -2.89 -4.93
CA ASP A 61 -5.33 -4.11 -5.62
C ASP A 61 -3.96 -3.94 -6.32
N GLN A 62 -3.45 -2.72 -6.48
CA GLN A 62 -2.11 -2.43 -6.99
C GLN A 62 -1.04 -2.43 -5.89
N LEU A 63 -1.46 -2.36 -4.62
CA LEU A 63 -0.60 -2.44 -3.44
C LEU A 63 -0.29 -3.92 -3.17
N LEU A 64 0.60 -4.49 -3.97
CA LEU A 64 0.97 -5.90 -3.92
C LEU A 64 2.39 -6.07 -3.39
N CYS A 65 2.62 -7.15 -2.65
CA CYS A 65 3.96 -7.57 -2.28
C CYS A 65 4.50 -8.53 -3.34
N HIS A 66 5.64 -8.18 -3.91
CA HIS A 66 6.39 -9.09 -4.75
C HIS A 66 7.13 -10.06 -3.83
N LEU A 67 6.97 -11.37 -4.09
CA LEU A 67 7.78 -12.38 -3.43
C LEU A 67 9.26 -12.05 -3.66
N SER A 68 10.04 -12.05 -2.59
CA SER A 68 11.48 -11.88 -2.73
C SER A 68 12.06 -13.07 -3.52
N LYS A 69 13.24 -12.93 -4.13
CA LYS A 69 13.89 -14.05 -4.83
C LYS A 69 14.13 -15.26 -3.90
N GLU A 70 14.19 -15.03 -2.60
CA GLU A 70 14.37 -16.05 -1.57
C GLU A 70 13.04 -16.79 -1.31
N ASP A 71 11.93 -16.07 -1.17
CA ASP A 71 10.58 -16.66 -1.02
C ASP A 71 10.10 -17.34 -2.31
N ALA A 72 10.49 -16.81 -3.46
CA ALA A 72 10.17 -17.38 -4.77
C ALA A 72 10.93 -18.70 -5.02
N ALA A 73 12.13 -18.87 -4.43
CA ALA A 73 12.85 -20.13 -4.49
C ALA A 73 12.11 -21.21 -3.67
N ASP A 74 11.55 -20.86 -2.52
CA ASP A 74 10.76 -21.78 -1.70
C ASP A 74 9.43 -22.16 -2.38
N LEU A 75 8.74 -21.17 -2.98
CA LEU A 75 7.50 -21.43 -3.74
C LEU A 75 7.76 -22.17 -5.06
N SER A 76 8.95 -22.06 -5.65
CA SER A 76 9.35 -22.85 -6.83
C SER A 76 9.53 -24.34 -6.51
N SER A 77 9.64 -24.70 -5.22
CA SER A 77 9.62 -26.08 -4.75
C SER A 77 8.21 -26.68 -4.67
N CYS A 78 7.15 -25.87 -4.83
CA CYS A 78 5.79 -26.37 -4.86
C CYS A 78 5.50 -27.04 -6.21
N THR A 79 5.51 -28.38 -6.22
CA THR A 79 4.93 -29.15 -7.32
C THR A 79 3.41 -29.07 -7.20
N LEU A 80 2.74 -28.63 -8.27
CA LEU A 80 1.30 -28.80 -8.43
C LEU A 80 0.99 -30.31 -8.45
N GLN A 81 0.77 -30.90 -7.28
CA GLN A 81 0.21 -32.23 -7.18
C GLN A 81 -1.27 -32.10 -7.55
N THR A 82 -1.59 -32.36 -8.81
CA THR A 82 -2.96 -32.66 -9.20
C THR A 82 -3.36 -33.92 -8.44
N SER A 83 -4.13 -33.75 -7.36
CA SER A 83 -4.84 -34.86 -6.75
C SER A 83 -5.83 -35.37 -7.81
N ASN A 84 -5.47 -36.45 -8.49
CA ASN A 84 -6.43 -37.23 -9.27
C ASN A 84 -7.37 -37.92 -8.28
N HIS A 85 -8.34 -37.16 -7.77
CA HIS A 85 -9.56 -37.74 -7.22
C HIS A 85 -10.41 -38.25 -8.39
N THR A 86 -10.07 -39.44 -8.87
CA THR A 86 -10.96 -40.25 -9.70
C THR A 86 -12.08 -40.76 -8.77
N VAL A 87 -13.32 -40.34 -9.04
CA VAL A 87 -14.54 -40.98 -8.51
C VAL A 87 -15.17 -41.78 -9.64
#